data_AF-A0A1G2Q4P3-F1
#
_entry.id   AF-A0A1G2Q4P3-F1
#
_cell.length_a   1.000
_cell.length_b   1.000
_cell.length_c   1.000
_cell.angle_alpha   90.00
_cell.angle_beta   90.00
_cell.angle_gamma   90.00
#
_symmetry.space_group_name_H-M   'P 1'
#
loop_
_entity.id
_entity.type
_entity.pdbx_description
1 polymer ?
#
loop_
_entity_poly.entity_id
_entity_poly.type
_entity_poly.pdbx_seq_one_letter_code
_entity_poly.pdbx_strand_id
1 'polypeptide(L)'
;MDQDFIKEMGQALLDTKQKLEKDLKGLSRHDVRSKQGFDAEFPDYGDKEDENAAEVATFTDNLALEHTLEGTLEDVNAALSRIAKGTYGQCRYCGKEIDQRRLRARPESSSCVNCKKKKLGQA
;
A
#
# COMPACT_ATOMS: atom_id res chain seq x y z
N MET A 1 -16.68 -17.40 1.79
CA MET A 1 -16.68 -16.32 2.81
C MET A 1 -18.06 -15.74 3.03
N ASP A 2 -18.33 -15.32 4.26
CA ASP A 2 -19.59 -14.69 4.67
C ASP A 2 -19.72 -13.25 4.17
N GLN A 3 -20.94 -12.79 3.87
CA GLN A 3 -21.19 -11.44 3.36
C GLN A 3 -20.91 -10.35 4.39
N ASP A 4 -21.13 -10.62 5.68
CA ASP A 4 -20.86 -9.65 6.74
C ASP A 4 -19.35 -9.46 6.93
N PHE A 5 -18.58 -10.54 6.80
CA PHE A 5 -17.12 -10.47 6.81
C PHE A 5 -16.57 -9.65 5.64
N ILE A 6 -17.12 -9.83 4.44
CA ILE A 6 -16.70 -9.06 3.25
C ILE A 6 -16.99 -7.57 3.43
N LYS A 7 -18.14 -7.21 4.03
CA LYS A 7 -18.48 -5.82 4.35
C LYS A 7 -17.53 -5.22 5.38
N GLU A 8 -17.24 -5.96 6.45
CA GLU A 8 -16.28 -5.55 7.50
C GLU A 8 -14.90 -5.25 6.88
N MET A 9 -14.37 -6.19 6.10
CA MET A 9 -13.06 -6.02 5.43
C MET A 9 -13.08 -4.92 4.37
N GLY A 10 -14.19 -4.76 3.64
CA GLY A 10 -14.38 -3.69 2.67
C GLY A 10 -14.30 -2.31 3.31
N GLN A 11 -14.95 -2.13 4.47
CA GLN A 11 -14.86 -0.87 5.22
C GLN A 11 -13.43 -0.63 5.73
N ALA A 12 -12.78 -1.64 6.30
CA ALA A 12 -11.39 -1.52 6.76
C ALA A 12 -10.42 -1.13 5.63
N LEU A 13 -10.62 -1.68 4.42
CA LEU A 13 -9.85 -1.32 3.22
C LEU A 13 -10.12 0.11 2.76
N LEU A 14 -11.38 0.58 2.82
CA LEU A 14 -11.73 1.96 2.49
C LEU A 14 -11.09 2.96 3.47
N ASP A 15 -11.14 2.68 4.76
CA ASP A 15 -10.52 3.53 5.79
C ASP A 15 -8.99 3.56 5.61
N THR A 16 -8.39 2.41 5.28
CA THR A 16 -6.96 2.31 4.99
C THR A 16 -6.59 3.10 3.73
N LYS A 17 -7.38 2.97 2.66
CA LYS A 17 -7.20 3.75 1.43
C LYS A 17 -7.19 5.25 1.70
N GLN A 18 -8.18 5.75 2.43
CA GLN A 18 -8.28 7.18 2.73
C GLN A 18 -7.09 7.69 3.55
N LYS A 19 -6.59 6.88 4.49
CA LYS A 19 -5.38 7.21 5.26
C LYS A 19 -4.15 7.27 4.35
N LEU A 20 -3.92 6.25 3.53
CA LEU A 20 -2.79 6.20 2.59
C LEU A 20 -2.81 7.38 1.61
N GLU A 21 -3.98 7.70 1.05
CA GLU A 21 -4.14 8.87 0.16
C GLU A 21 -3.86 10.20 0.88
N LYS A 22 -4.19 10.30 2.17
CA LYS A 22 -3.88 11.49 2.97
C LYS A 22 -2.38 11.57 3.29
N ASP A 23 -1.76 10.46 3.63
CA ASP A 23 -0.34 10.40 3.97
C ASP A 23 0.51 10.73 2.74
N LEU A 24 0.19 10.16 1.58
CA LEU A 24 0.83 10.47 0.30
C LEU A 24 0.68 11.94 -0.10
N LYS A 25 -0.51 12.53 0.08
CA LYS A 25 -0.73 13.98 -0.10
C LYS A 25 0.04 14.86 0.89
N GLY A 26 0.38 14.33 2.06
CA GLY A 26 1.16 15.04 3.07
C GLY A 26 2.66 15.05 2.76
N LEU A 27 3.15 14.01 2.09
CA LEU A 27 4.54 13.87 1.67
C LEU A 27 4.85 14.67 0.40
N SER A 28 3.92 14.69 -0.55
CA SER A 28 4.04 15.48 -1.76
C SER A 28 3.48 16.89 -1.50
N ARG A 29 4.35 17.87 -1.21
CA ARG A 29 3.95 19.27 -1.32
C ARG A 29 3.73 19.57 -2.79
N HIS A 30 2.59 20.19 -3.05
CA HIS A 30 1.92 20.18 -4.33
C HIS A 30 2.64 21.07 -5.35
N ASP A 31 3.22 20.49 -6.41
CA ASP A 31 3.41 21.23 -7.66
C ASP A 31 2.97 20.43 -8.91
N VAL A 32 2.35 21.16 -9.81
CA VAL A 32 1.25 20.75 -10.70
C VAL A 32 1.78 20.07 -11.98
N ARG A 33 2.85 19.28 -11.90
CA ARG A 33 3.55 18.76 -13.10
C ARG A 33 3.53 17.26 -13.33
N SER A 34 3.14 16.44 -12.35
CA SER A 34 3.00 15.00 -12.58
C SER A 34 1.53 14.65 -12.73
N LYS A 35 1.09 14.40 -13.97
CA LYS A 35 -0.32 14.11 -14.27
C LYS A 35 -0.81 12.77 -13.71
N GLN A 36 -0.01 12.02 -12.95
CA GLN A 36 -0.38 10.66 -12.52
C GLN A 36 0.46 10.04 -11.36
N GLY A 37 1.20 10.81 -10.55
CA GLY A 37 2.06 10.25 -9.49
C GLY A 37 2.11 11.08 -8.22
N PHE A 38 2.37 10.41 -7.09
CA PHE A 38 2.94 11.05 -5.91
C PHE A 38 4.44 11.02 -6.15
N ASP A 39 5.07 12.19 -6.31
CA ASP A 39 6.52 12.30 -6.49
C ASP A 39 7.07 13.04 -5.26
N ALA A 40 8.06 12.43 -4.60
CA ALA A 40 8.77 13.03 -3.47
C ALA A 40 9.47 14.32 -3.92
N GLU A 41 9.41 15.36 -3.09
CA GLU A 41 10.01 16.67 -3.39
C GLU A 41 11.33 16.84 -2.63
N PHE A 42 12.32 17.44 -3.29
CA PHE A 42 13.60 17.77 -2.67
C PHE A 42 13.39 18.92 -1.67
N PRO A 43 13.74 18.75 -0.39
CA PRO A 43 13.69 19.84 0.57
C PRO A 43 14.68 20.94 0.21
N ASP A 44 14.35 22.19 0.52
CA ASP A 44 15.23 23.37 0.37
C ASP A 44 15.44 23.96 1.77
N TYR A 45 16.61 23.67 2.33
CA TYR A 45 17.08 24.08 3.65
C TYR A 45 18.17 25.18 3.56
N GLY A 46 18.85 25.31 2.42
CA GLY A 46 19.78 26.42 2.12
C GLY A 46 21.06 25.98 1.40
N ASP A 47 21.92 26.95 1.06
CA ASP A 47 23.09 26.71 0.20
C ASP A 47 24.33 26.11 0.91
N LYS A 48 24.26 25.84 2.22
CA LYS A 48 25.42 25.32 2.97
C LYS A 48 25.62 23.82 2.73
N GLU A 49 26.87 23.36 2.75
CA GLU A 49 27.20 21.94 2.51
C GLU A 49 26.52 20.97 3.49
N ASP A 50 26.36 21.37 4.76
CA ASP A 50 25.67 20.59 5.80
C ASP A 50 24.14 20.59 5.60
N GLU A 51 23.57 21.70 5.13
CA GLU A 51 22.15 21.84 4.77
C GLU A 51 21.82 20.98 3.54
N ASN A 52 22.61 21.09 2.46
CA ASN A 52 22.49 20.27 1.25
C ASN A 52 22.57 18.76 1.54
N ALA A 53 23.45 18.33 2.44
CA ALA A 53 23.55 16.93 2.84
C ALA A 53 22.28 16.44 3.57
N ALA A 54 21.67 17.30 4.41
CA ALA A 54 20.43 17.01 5.11
C ALA A 54 19.21 16.97 4.15
N GLU A 55 19.22 17.82 3.11
CA GLU A 55 18.20 17.81 2.05
C GLU A 55 18.20 16.49 1.28
N VAL A 56 19.38 16.05 0.82
CA VAL A 56 19.53 14.77 0.10
C VAL A 56 19.04 13.60 0.94
N ALA A 57 19.44 13.54 2.22
CA ALA A 57 19.01 12.46 3.12
C ALA A 57 17.47 12.44 3.27
N THR A 58 16.88 13.60 3.56
CA THR A 58 15.43 13.73 3.74
C THR A 58 14.66 13.40 2.46
N PHE A 59 15.16 13.82 1.29
CA PHE A 59 14.58 13.45 0.00
C PHE A 59 14.58 11.94 -0.20
N THR A 60 15.72 11.28 0.04
CA THR A 60 15.81 9.82 -0.14
C THR A 60 14.90 9.04 0.80
N ASP A 61 14.73 9.51 2.04
CA ASP A 61 13.81 8.92 3.01
C ASP A 61 12.34 9.10 2.56
N ASN A 62 11.98 10.30 2.10
CA ASN A 62 10.64 10.59 1.58
C ASN A 62 10.30 9.74 0.35
N LEU A 63 11.24 9.59 -0.59
CA LEU A 63 11.05 8.78 -1.78
C LEU A 63 10.82 7.29 -1.45
N ALA A 64 11.59 6.74 -0.51
CA ALA A 64 11.43 5.36 -0.08
C ALA A 64 10.08 5.14 0.64
N LEU A 65 9.65 6.12 1.44
CA LEU A 65 8.37 6.10 2.12
C LEU A 65 7.21 6.18 1.12
N GLU A 66 7.27 7.11 0.17
CA GLU A 66 6.28 7.28 -0.89
C GLU A 66 6.06 5.99 -1.67
N HIS A 67 7.13 5.40 -2.21
CA HIS A 67 7.05 4.16 -2.99
C HIS A 67 6.42 3.01 -2.17
N THR A 68 6.68 2.96 -0.87
CA THR A 68 6.09 1.96 0.04
C THR A 68 4.59 2.19 0.24
N LEU A 69 4.17 3.45 0.42
CA LEU A 69 2.78 3.82 0.59
C LEU A 69 1.97 3.63 -0.70
N GLU A 70 2.54 3.99 -1.85
CA GLU A 70 1.93 3.74 -3.18
C GLU A 70 1.70 2.25 -3.42
N GLY A 71 2.72 1.41 -3.19
CA GLY A 71 2.58 -0.05 -3.34
C GLY A 71 1.50 -0.63 -2.41
N THR A 72 1.38 -0.10 -1.19
CA THR A 72 0.31 -0.51 -0.26
C THR A 72 -1.07 -0.05 -0.76
N LEU A 73 -1.17 1.16 -1.32
CA LEU A 73 -2.40 1.71 -1.89
C LEU A 73 -2.85 0.89 -3.11
N GLU A 74 -1.93 0.46 -3.95
CA GLU A 74 -2.21 -0.46 -5.06
C GLU A 74 -2.79 -1.80 -4.57
N ASP A 75 -2.17 -2.41 -3.55
CA ASP A 75 -2.65 -3.65 -2.95
C ASP A 75 -4.07 -3.52 -2.37
N VAL A 76 -4.35 -2.39 -1.70
CA VAL A 76 -5.68 -2.06 -1.16
C VAL A 76 -6.70 -1.87 -2.29
N ASN A 77 -6.36 -1.11 -3.33
CA ASN A 77 -7.24 -0.93 -4.50
C ASN A 77 -7.51 -2.27 -5.22
N ALA A 78 -6.51 -3.13 -5.33
CA ALA A 78 -6.66 -4.47 -5.89
C ALA A 78 -7.56 -5.37 -5.01
N ALA A 79 -7.50 -5.24 -3.69
CA ALA A 79 -8.40 -5.94 -2.78
C ALA A 79 -9.85 -5.45 -2.91
N LEU A 80 -10.09 -4.14 -2.95
CA LEU A 80 -11.41 -3.55 -3.20
C LEU A 80 -11.99 -3.99 -4.56
N SER A 81 -11.15 -4.04 -5.61
CA SER A 81 -11.56 -4.55 -6.93
C SER A 81 -11.98 -6.03 -6.86
N ARG A 82 -11.29 -6.85 -6.06
CA ARG A 82 -11.67 -8.26 -5.84
C ARG A 82 -12.99 -8.39 -5.09
N ILE A 83 -13.28 -7.51 -4.14
CA ILE A 83 -14.58 -7.45 -3.45
C ILE A 83 -15.68 -7.15 -4.47
N ALA A 84 -15.51 -6.11 -5.29
CA ALA A 84 -16.48 -5.76 -6.33
C ALA A 84 -16.71 -6.88 -7.35
N LYS A 85 -15.68 -7.66 -7.67
CA LYS A 85 -15.75 -8.82 -8.57
C LYS A 85 -16.25 -10.12 -7.89
N GLY A 86 -16.48 -10.11 -6.58
CA GLY A 86 -16.86 -11.32 -5.82
C GLY A 86 -15.76 -12.38 -5.71
N THR A 87 -14.50 -12.03 -5.98
CA THR A 87 -13.33 -12.94 -5.91
C THR A 87 -12.48 -12.73 -4.66
N TYR A 88 -12.94 -11.88 -3.74
CA TYR A 88 -12.27 -11.63 -2.48
C TYR A 88 -12.17 -12.89 -1.62
N GLY A 89 -11.06 -13.03 -0.91
CA GLY A 89 -10.79 -14.21 -0.10
C GLY A 89 -10.28 -15.43 -0.87
N GLN A 90 -10.08 -15.35 -2.20
CA GLN A 90 -9.43 -16.42 -2.97
C GLN A 90 -7.96 -16.11 -3.23
N CYS A 91 -7.10 -17.12 -3.05
CA CYS A 91 -5.68 -17.01 -3.33
C CYS A 91 -5.41 -16.92 -4.84
N ARG A 92 -4.73 -15.86 -5.28
CA ARG A 92 -4.38 -15.64 -6.69
C ARG A 92 -3.49 -16.74 -7.30
N TYR A 93 -2.76 -17.49 -6.47
CA TYR A 93 -1.81 -18.50 -6.95
C TYR A 93 -2.37 -19.92 -7.01
N CYS A 94 -3.30 -20.28 -6.11
CA CYS A 94 -3.81 -21.65 -6.03
C CYS A 94 -5.33 -21.75 -6.05
N GLY A 95 -6.04 -20.63 -6.13
CA GLY A 95 -7.51 -20.58 -6.15
C GLY A 95 -8.20 -20.95 -4.83
N LYS A 96 -7.46 -21.45 -3.83
CA LYS A 96 -8.01 -21.84 -2.53
C LYS A 96 -8.42 -20.62 -1.70
N GLU A 97 -9.38 -20.82 -0.80
CA GLU A 97 -9.80 -19.79 0.15
C GLU A 97 -8.64 -19.39 1.08
N ILE A 98 -8.50 -18.09 1.35
CA ILE A 98 -7.54 -17.50 2.27
C ILE A 98 -8.13 -17.56 3.68
N ASP A 99 -7.35 -18.01 4.66
CA ASP A 99 -7.79 -18.04 6.07
C ASP A 99 -8.26 -16.65 6.53
N GLN A 100 -9.46 -16.58 7.12
CA GLN A 100 -10.04 -15.32 7.59
C GLN A 100 -9.15 -14.61 8.61
N ARG A 101 -8.39 -15.34 9.45
CA ARG A 101 -7.44 -14.73 10.40
C ARG A 101 -6.34 -13.96 9.67
N ARG A 102 -5.92 -14.44 8.49
CA ARG A 102 -4.97 -13.71 7.66
C ARG A 102 -5.58 -12.43 7.09
N LEU A 103 -6.81 -12.49 6.60
CA LEU A 103 -7.48 -11.30 6.07
C LEU A 103 -7.81 -10.29 7.17
N ARG A 104 -8.14 -10.73 8.39
CA ARG A 104 -8.28 -9.84 9.55
C ARG A 104 -6.97 -9.13 9.91
N ALA A 105 -5.84 -9.82 9.78
CA ALA A 105 -4.53 -9.23 10.03
C ALA A 105 -4.06 -8.33 8.89
N ARG A 106 -4.37 -8.70 7.63
CA ARG A 106 -3.99 -8.00 6.40
C ARG A 106 -5.08 -8.14 5.33
N PRO A 107 -6.09 -7.25 5.33
CA PRO A 107 -7.25 -7.33 4.43
C PRO A 107 -6.88 -7.24 2.94
N GLU A 108 -5.74 -6.62 2.63
CA GLU A 108 -5.20 -6.45 1.29
C GLU A 108 -4.59 -7.74 0.69
N SER A 109 -4.36 -8.76 1.53
CA SER A 109 -3.68 -10.00 1.13
C SER A 109 -4.27 -10.65 -0.13
N SER A 110 -3.39 -10.96 -1.10
CA SER A 110 -3.74 -11.62 -2.37
C SER A 110 -3.41 -13.11 -2.45
N SER A 111 -2.79 -13.66 -1.39
CA SER A 111 -2.30 -15.03 -1.36
C SER A 111 -2.65 -15.74 -0.06
N CYS A 112 -2.65 -17.08 -0.06
CA CYS A 112 -2.74 -17.88 1.16
C CYS A 112 -1.35 -18.09 1.78
N VAL A 113 -1.29 -18.47 3.06
CA VAL A 113 -0.02 -18.61 3.81
C VAL A 113 0.91 -19.61 3.14
N ASN A 114 0.36 -20.74 2.66
CA ASN A 114 1.14 -21.79 2.00
C ASN A 114 1.82 -21.28 0.71
N CYS A 115 1.11 -20.52 -0.12
CA CYS A 115 1.69 -19.94 -1.33
C CYS A 115 2.74 -18.87 -1.00
N LYS A 116 2.54 -18.08 0.07
CA LYS A 116 3.52 -17.10 0.51
C LYS A 116 4.79 -17.77 1.05
N LYS A 117 4.67 -18.83 1.85
CA LYS A 117 5.80 -19.63 2.35
C LYS A 117 6.62 -20.24 1.20
N LYS A 118 5.94 -20.87 0.23
CA LYS A 118 6.58 -21.46 -0.95
C LYS A 118 7.37 -20.43 -1.78
N LYS A 119 6.85 -19.21 -1.91
CA LYS A 119 7.52 -18.10 -2.61
C LYS A 119 8.78 -17.61 -1.89
N LEU A 120 8.83 -17.74 -0.56
CA LEU A 120 9.94 -17.29 0.28
C LEU A 120 11.01 -18.37 0.51
N GLY A 121 10.90 -19.54 -0.12
CA GLY A 121 11.83 -20.66 0.11
C GLY A 121 11.76 -21.25 1.52
N GLN A 122 10.71 -20.92 2.28
CA GLN A 122 10.45 -21.45 3.62
C GLN A 122 9.64 -22.75 3.48
N ALA A 123 10.30 -23.81 3.03
CA ALA A 123 9.73 -25.15 2.91
C ALA A 123 10.32 -26.07 3.99
#